data_AF-A0AAE3A7Y2-F1
#
_entry.id   AF-A0AAE3A7Y2-F1
#
_cell.length_a   1.000
_cell.length_b   1.000
_cell.length_c   1.000
_cell.angle_alpha   90.00
_cell.angle_beta   90.00
_cell.angle_gamma   90.00
#
_symmetry.space_group_name_H-M   'P 1'
#
loop_
_entity.id
_entity.type
_entity.pdbx_description
1 polymer ?
#
loop_
_entity_poly.entity_id
_entity_poly.type
_entity_poly.pdbx_seq_one_letter_code
_entity_poly.pdbx_strand_id
1 'polypeptide(L)' 'MKSKPEYEANIVAAEILMDSDEVLRYIYEYGYTAEQIASAMSTDINLVALKVAHLATLGYNLHALEHKSNFLK' A
#
# COMPACT_ATOMS: atom_id res chain seq x y z
N MET A 1 9.83 -18.73 6.71
CA MET A 1 8.55 -18.50 7.42
C MET A 1 8.64 -17.10 8.00
N LYS A 2 8.13 -16.07 7.30
CA LYS A 2 6.80 -15.46 7.52
C LYS A 2 6.44 -15.45 9.01
N SER A 3 6.65 -14.35 9.73
CA SER A 3 6.00 -14.18 11.02
C SER A 3 4.68 -13.43 10.78
N LYS A 4 3.58 -14.01 11.26
CA LYS A 4 2.26 -13.35 11.24
C LYS A 4 2.30 -11.93 11.85
N PRO A 5 3.07 -11.68 12.95
CA PRO A 5 3.20 -10.33 13.51
C PRO A 5 3.80 -9.28 12.56
N GLU A 6 4.85 -9.60 11.81
CA GLU A 6 5.46 -8.64 10.86
C GLU A 6 4.48 -8.26 9.75
N TYR A 7 3.72 -9.23 9.24
CA TYR A 7 2.73 -8.96 8.21
C TYR A 7 1.60 -8.04 8.73
N GLU A 8 1.08 -8.33 9.92
CA GLU A 8 0.06 -7.50 10.57
C GLU A 8 0.61 -6.09 10.87
N ALA A 9 1.85 -5.99 11.35
CA ALA A 9 2.51 -4.72 11.59
C ALA A 9 2.67 -3.89 10.31
N ASN A 10 3.00 -4.51 9.18
CA ASN A 10 3.11 -3.80 7.90
C ASN A 10 1.77 -3.29 7.39
N ILE A 11 0.67 -4.05 7.59
CA ILE A 11 -0.68 -3.55 7.27
C ILE A 11 -1.02 -2.33 8.14
N VAL A 12 -0.77 -2.43 9.45
CA VAL A 12 -1.02 -1.31 10.38
C VAL A 12 -0.17 -0.10 10.02
N ALA A 13 1.10 -0.30 9.68
CA ALA A 13 1.99 0.78 9.23
C ALA A 13 1.49 1.42 7.94
N ALA A 14 1.00 0.63 6.98
CA ALA A 14 0.44 1.14 5.73
C ALA A 14 -0.78 2.03 5.99
N GLU A 15 -1.65 1.65 6.92
CA GLU A 15 -2.83 2.45 7.30
C GLU A 15 -2.47 3.75 8.04
N ILE A 16 -1.43 3.74 8.88
CA ILE A 16 -0.99 4.92 9.62
C ILE A 16 -0.24 5.90 8.72
N LEU A 17 0.62 5.41 7.84
CA LEU A 17 1.52 6.23 7.04
C LEU A 17 0.87 6.78 5.77
N MET A 18 -0.18 6.14 5.26
CA MET A 18 -0.80 6.54 4.00
C MET A 18 -2.29 6.80 4.15
N ASP A 19 -2.67 8.06 3.93
CA ASP A 19 -4.05 8.47 3.82
C ASP A 19 -4.73 7.80 2.63
N SER A 20 -5.89 7.17 2.87
CA SER A 20 -6.60 6.39 1.87
C SER A 20 -7.11 7.24 0.72
N ASP A 21 -7.64 8.43 1.01
CA ASP A 21 -8.23 9.30 0.00
C ASP A 21 -7.14 9.88 -0.92
N GLU A 22 -5.98 10.20 -0.35
CA GLU A 22 -4.81 10.61 -1.12
C GLU A 22 -4.28 9.50 -2.03
N VAL A 23 -4.16 8.26 -1.54
CA VAL A 23 -3.77 7.11 -2.38
C VAL A 23 -4.76 6.89 -3.53
N LEU A 24 -6.07 6.94 -3.24
CA LEU A 24 -7.11 6.78 -4.25
C LEU A 24 -7.08 7.91 -5.29
N ARG A 25 -6.82 9.14 -4.87
CA ARG A 25 -6.65 10.30 -5.75
C ARG A 25 -5.43 10.12 -6.67
N TYR A 26 -4.29 9.66 -6.15
CA TYR A 26 -3.13 9.31 -6.96
C TYR A 26 -3.44 8.24 -8.02
N ILE A 27 -4.24 7.23 -7.66
CA ILE A 27 -4.60 6.16 -8.60
C ILE A 27 -5.61 6.63 -9.65
N TYR A 28 -6.74 7.19 -9.22
CA TYR A 28 -7.87 7.44 -10.12
C TYR A 28 -7.79 8.76 -10.88
N GLU A 29 -7.28 9.82 -10.25
CA GLU A 29 -7.23 11.15 -10.87
C GLU A 29 -5.92 11.37 -11.62
N TYR A 30 -4.81 10.97 -11.00
CA TYR A 30 -3.47 11.22 -11.56
C TYR A 30 -2.90 10.03 -12.35
N GLY A 31 -3.49 8.84 -12.24
CA GLY A 31 -3.04 7.64 -12.95
C GLY A 31 -1.64 7.18 -12.54
N TYR A 32 -1.24 7.44 -11.29
CA TYR A 32 0.10 7.12 -10.80
C TYR A 32 0.33 5.61 -10.67
N THR A 33 1.55 5.18 -10.97
CA THR A 33 2.01 3.82 -10.63
C THR A 33 2.32 3.70 -9.14
N ALA A 34 2.49 2.46 -8.66
CA ALA A 34 2.85 2.21 -7.27
C ALA A 34 4.20 2.84 -6.87
N GLU A 35 5.18 2.86 -7.79
CA GLU A 35 6.46 3.55 -7.60
C GLU A 35 6.28 5.07 -7.43
N GLN A 36 5.40 5.68 -8.24
CA GLN A 36 5.15 7.12 -8.16
C GLN A 36 4.42 7.48 -6.87
N ILE A 37 3.47 6.67 -6.43
CA ILE A 37 2.79 6.84 -5.13
C ILE A 37 3.80 6.70 -3.99
N ALA A 38 4.65 5.68 -4.03
CA ALA A 38 5.68 5.47 -3.02
C ALA A 38 6.62 6.68 -2.93
N SER A 39 7.05 7.21 -4.08
CA SER A 39 7.86 8.43 -4.13
C SER A 39 7.11 9.67 -3.62
N ALA A 40 5.84 9.83 -3.97
CA ALA A 40 5.03 10.99 -3.54
C ALA A 40 4.76 10.99 -2.04
N MET A 41 4.53 9.81 -1.46
CA MET A 41 4.25 9.64 -0.03
C MET A 41 5.51 9.41 0.80
N SER A 42 6.69 9.36 0.17
CA SER A 42 7.97 9.03 0.83
C SER A 42 7.93 7.71 1.59
N THR A 43 7.30 6.69 0.99
CA THR A 43 7.14 5.34 1.57
C THR A 43 7.79 4.27 0.69
N ASP A 44 7.77 3.02 1.16
CA ASP A 44 8.19 1.86 0.36
C ASP A 44 7.05 1.37 -0.55
N ILE A 45 7.39 0.98 -1.78
CA ILE A 45 6.42 0.45 -2.76
C ILE A 45 5.64 -0.76 -2.24
N ASN A 46 6.21 -1.58 -1.36
CA ASN A 46 5.52 -2.73 -0.79
C ASN A 46 4.45 -2.30 0.23
N LEU A 47 4.61 -1.15 0.91
CA LEU A 47 3.52 -0.57 1.71
C LEU A 47 2.40 -0.11 0.79
N VAL A 48 2.72 0.56 -0.32
CA VAL A 48 1.71 0.98 -1.31
C VAL A 48 0.92 -0.23 -1.81
N ALA A 49 1.59 -1.33 -2.15
CA ALA A 49 0.93 -2.55 -2.58
C ALA A 49 0.04 -3.18 -1.48
N LEU A 50 0.48 -3.17 -0.21
CA LEU A 50 -0.36 -3.59 0.92
C LEU A 50 -1.59 -2.70 1.09
N LYS A 51 -1.42 -1.38 0.96
CA LYS A 51 -2.51 -0.40 1.04
C LYS A 51 -3.52 -0.59 -0.08
N VAL A 52 -3.05 -0.76 -1.32
CA VAL A 52 -3.91 -1.03 -2.49
C VAL A 52 -4.68 -2.34 -2.32
N ALA A 53 -4.01 -3.39 -1.83
CA ALA A 53 -4.69 -4.65 -1.53
C ALA A 53 -5.76 -4.48 -0.44
N HIS A 54 -5.49 -3.69 0.61
CA HIS A 54 -6.48 -3.40 1.63
C HIS A 54 -7.66 -2.59 1.09
N LEU A 55 -7.41 -1.53 0.32
CA LEU A 55 -8.46 -0.74 -0.33
C LEU A 55 -9.32 -1.60 -1.26
N ALA A 56 -8.73 -2.54 -2.01
CA ALA A 56 -9.50 -3.49 -2.80
C ALA A 56 -10.45 -4.34 -1.93
N THR A 57 -10.04 -4.74 -0.72
CA THR A 57 -10.92 -5.46 0.21
C THR A 57 -12.06 -4.60 0.79
N LEU A 58 -11.90 -3.27 0.79
CA LEU A 58 -12.95 -2.33 1.19
C LEU A 58 -13.96 -2.04 0.07
N GLY A 59 -13.78 -2.62 -1.12
CA GLY A 59 -14.72 -2.51 -2.24
C GLY A 59 -14.33 -1.47 -3.30
N TYR A 60 -13.14 -0.86 -3.19
CA TYR A 60 -12.62 -0.01 -4.27
C TYR A 60 -12.24 -0.88 -5.47
N ASN A 61 -12.52 -0.39 -6.68
CA ASN A 61 -12.19 -1.09 -7.92
C ASN A 61 -10.70 -0.98 -8.21
N LEU A 62 -9.92 -1.82 -7.53
CA LEU A 62 -8.46 -1.87 -7.57
C LEU A 62 -7.99 -3.31 -7.71
N HIS A 63 -6.90 -3.53 -8.44
CA HIS A 63 -6.25 -4.83 -8.53
C HIS A 63 -5.15 -4.92 -7.47
N ALA A 64 -5.12 -6.03 -6.72
CA ALA A 64 -4.08 -6.28 -5.76
C ALA A 64 -2.71 -6.38 -6.45
N LEU A 65 -1.72 -5.69 -5.90
CA LEU A 65 -0.35 -5.71 -6.39
C LEU A 65 0.48 -6.75 -5.62
N GLU A 66 1.42 -7.39 -6.32
CA GLU A 66 2.40 -8.24 -5.65
C GLU A 66 3.27 -7.40 -4.71
N HIS A 67 3.50 -7.91 -3.51
CA HIS A 67 4.33 -7.26 -2.50
C HIS A 67 5.18 -8.27 -1.76
N LYS A 68 6.34 -7.82 -1.26
CA LYS A 68 7.14 -8.55 -0.28
C LYS A 68 6.65 -8.18 1.11
N SER A 69 6.81 -9.07 2.08
CA SER A 69 6.40 -8.81 3.48
C SER A 69 7.58 -8.50 4.42
N ASN A 70 8.82 -8.55 3.93
CA ASN A 70 10.05 -8.39 4.72
C ASN A 70 10.97 -7.28 4.17
N PHE A 71 10.35 -6.20 3.71
CA PHE A 71 11.01 -5.09 3.02
C PHE A 71 11.39 -3.95 3.97
N LEU A 72 10.70 -3.81 5.10
CA LEU A 72 11.16 -2.96 6.20
C LEU A 72 12.20 -3.76 7.00
N LYS A 73 13.48 -3.38 6.85
CA LYS A 73 14.62 -3.93 7.59
C LYS A 73 15.42 -2.81 8.23
#